data_AF-A0AAN8J5N2-F1
#
_entry.id   AF-A0AAN8J5N2-F1
#
_cell.length_a   1.000
_cell.length_b   1.000
_cell.length_c   1.000
_cell.angle_alpha   90.00
_cell.angle_beta   90.00
_cell.angle_gamma   90.00
#
_symmetry.space_group_name_H-M   'P 1'
#
loop_
_entity.id
_entity.type
_entity.pdbx_description
1 polymer ?
#
loop_
_entity_poly.entity_id
_entity_poly.type
_entity_poly.pdbx_seq_one_letter_code
_entity_poly.pdbx_strand_id
1 'polypeptide(L)'
;MCELPANSLQLQLYIVYLANVKHLRYNSIIQYLNIVPHIHKLAGYPNPLPGDYRIELLLRGLKRELGVAQTPVAAITPQMLLAIKHCLNFNLLLDTAFWCACLIAFYVMLRPANVTVKGIFNPDFDLQQIDLLPCSWGFLLCLRKTKTIQFRERQLEVILPRINNALCPVMALQKLKLLNPAEDPFSPLIVVAQGRALTYSVFSSKLQYFFR
;
A
#
# COMPACT_ATOMS: atom_id res chain seq x y z
N MET A 1 22.19 -16.38 -8.77
CA MET A 1 21.65 -17.15 -7.62
C MET A 1 22.83 -17.59 -6.78
N CYS A 2 22.72 -17.62 -5.45
CA CYS A 2 23.81 -18.08 -4.59
C CYS A 2 23.91 -19.60 -4.71
N GLU A 3 25.08 -20.12 -5.07
CA GLU A 3 25.34 -21.56 -5.06
C GLU A 3 25.39 -22.06 -3.61
N LEU A 4 24.87 -23.25 -3.35
CA LEU A 4 24.87 -23.88 -2.03
C LEU A 4 26.00 -24.91 -1.93
N PRO A 5 26.73 -24.99 -0.80
CA PRO A 5 26.60 -24.15 0.40
C PRO A 5 27.19 -22.75 0.20
N ALA A 6 26.48 -21.73 0.67
CA ALA A 6 26.97 -20.36 0.63
C ALA A 6 28.21 -20.20 1.53
N ASN A 7 29.28 -19.66 0.97
CA ASN A 7 30.51 -19.37 1.70
C ASN A 7 30.54 -17.92 2.23
N SER A 8 31.46 -17.64 3.16
CA SER A 8 31.65 -16.32 3.79
C SER A 8 31.76 -15.18 2.78
N LEU A 9 32.55 -15.36 1.72
CA LEU A 9 32.79 -14.34 0.69
C LEU A 9 31.51 -14.07 -0.13
N GLN A 10 30.79 -15.11 -0.51
CA GLN A 10 29.52 -14.99 -1.23
C GLN A 10 28.47 -14.24 -0.40
N LEU A 11 28.43 -14.47 0.92
CA LEU A 11 27.53 -13.75 1.82
C LEU A 11 27.91 -12.27 1.96
N GLN A 12 29.20 -11.96 2.09
CA GLN A 12 29.66 -10.58 2.11
C GLN A 12 29.33 -9.85 0.80
N LEU A 13 29.60 -10.47 -0.35
CA LEU A 13 29.25 -9.92 -1.66
C LEU A 13 27.74 -9.74 -1.82
N TYR A 14 26.94 -10.69 -1.32
CA TYR A 14 25.50 -10.58 -1.32
C TYR A 14 25.02 -9.41 -0.47
N ILE A 15 25.54 -9.24 0.74
CA ILE A 15 25.22 -8.12 1.63
C ILE A 15 25.59 -6.78 0.97
N VAL A 16 26.78 -6.67 0.37
CA VAL A 16 27.23 -5.48 -0.37
C VAL A 16 26.34 -5.21 -1.59
N TYR A 17 25.95 -6.24 -2.33
CA TYR A 17 25.00 -6.11 -3.44
C TYR A 17 23.65 -5.56 -2.98
N LEU A 18 23.11 -6.08 -1.87
CA LEU A 18 21.84 -5.60 -1.31
C LEU A 18 21.93 -4.13 -0.86
N ALA A 19 23.05 -3.71 -0.30
CA ALA A 19 23.27 -2.34 0.13
C ALA A 19 23.50 -1.39 -1.05
N ASN A 20 24.47 -1.70 -1.92
CA ASN A 20 24.99 -0.74 -2.90
C ASN A 20 24.34 -0.83 -4.28
N VAL A 21 23.79 -2.00 -4.65
CA VAL A 21 23.14 -2.18 -5.95
C VAL A 21 21.62 -2.14 -5.81
N LYS A 22 21.08 -2.73 -4.75
CA LYS A 22 19.62 -2.70 -4.48
C LYS A 22 19.18 -1.54 -3.60
N HIS A 23 20.13 -0.77 -3.05
CA HIS A 23 19.85 0.38 -2.18
C HIS A 23 18.85 0.05 -1.06
N LEU A 24 18.96 -1.16 -0.50
CA LEU A 24 18.06 -1.60 0.56
C LEU A 24 18.46 -1.01 1.91
N ARG A 25 17.45 -0.74 2.74
CA ARG A 25 17.66 -0.33 4.13
C ARG A 25 18.23 -1.48 4.96
N TYR A 26 18.98 -1.15 6.01
CA TYR A 26 19.62 -2.12 6.90
C TYR A 26 18.66 -3.25 7.35
N ASN A 27 17.47 -2.91 7.84
CA ASN A 27 16.50 -3.91 8.28
C ASN A 27 16.03 -4.83 7.15
N SER A 28 15.90 -4.33 5.92
CA SER A 28 15.58 -5.17 4.76
C SER A 28 16.74 -6.12 4.44
N ILE A 29 17.98 -5.65 4.48
CA ILE A 29 19.17 -6.49 4.28
C ILE A 29 19.19 -7.65 5.28
N ILE A 30 18.93 -7.39 6.56
CA ILE A 30 18.83 -8.44 7.58
C ILE A 30 17.73 -9.46 7.26
N GLN A 31 16.56 -9.03 6.78
CA GLN A 31 15.49 -9.95 6.38
C GLN A 31 15.90 -10.84 5.20
N TYR A 32 16.59 -10.27 4.19
CA TYR A 32 17.13 -11.04 3.08
C TYR A 32 18.23 -12.00 3.52
N LEU A 33 19.07 -11.63 4.50
CA LEU A 33 20.11 -12.51 5.01
C LEU A 33 19.53 -13.66 5.84
N ASN A 34 18.48 -13.40 6.62
CA ASN A 34 17.81 -14.39 7.46
C ASN A 34 17.17 -15.55 6.68
N ILE A 35 16.94 -15.43 5.37
CA ILE A 35 16.44 -16.55 4.55
C ILE A 35 17.53 -17.58 4.25
N VAL A 36 18.79 -17.19 4.24
CA VAL A 36 19.92 -18.06 3.86
C VAL A 36 20.03 -19.29 4.78
N PRO A 37 19.97 -19.16 6.11
CA PRO A 37 19.93 -20.32 7.01
C PRO A 37 18.78 -21.28 6.73
N HIS A 38 17.61 -20.77 6.35
CA HIS A 38 16.46 -21.60 6.02
C HIS A 38 16.69 -22.42 4.75
N ILE A 39 17.26 -21.80 3.72
CA ILE A 39 17.61 -22.49 2.46
C ILE A 39 18.68 -23.55 2.72
N HIS A 40 19.71 -23.25 3.51
CA HIS A 40 20.72 -24.23 3.93
C HIS A 40 20.10 -25.43 4.65
N LYS A 41 19.21 -25.16 5.61
CA LYS A 41 18.51 -26.21 6.37
C LYS A 41 17.67 -27.13 5.47
N LEU A 42 16.97 -26.57 4.48
CA LEU A 42 16.19 -27.35 3.50
C LEU A 42 17.08 -28.24 2.62
N ALA A 43 18.30 -27.80 2.34
CA ALA A 43 19.29 -28.54 1.55
C ALA A 43 20.22 -29.44 2.39
N GLY A 44 19.98 -29.57 3.70
CA GLY A 44 20.79 -30.42 4.59
C GLY A 44 22.15 -29.84 4.99
N TYR A 45 22.39 -28.55 4.74
CA TYR A 45 23.64 -27.86 5.09
C TYR A 45 23.56 -27.14 6.45
N PRO A 46 24.70 -26.93 7.13
CA PRO A 46 24.75 -26.13 8.34
C PRO A 46 24.44 -24.65 8.06
N ASN A 47 24.01 -23.93 9.09
CA ASN A 47 23.76 -22.49 9.02
C ASN A 47 25.09 -21.75 8.75
N PRO A 48 25.22 -20.97 7.66
CA PRO A 48 26.47 -20.34 7.29
C PRO A 48 26.70 -18.98 7.96
N LEU A 49 25.75 -18.46 8.74
CA LEU A 49 25.83 -17.14 9.37
C LEU A 49 26.57 -17.11 10.73
N PRO A 50 26.36 -18.07 11.66
CA PRO A 50 27.00 -18.03 12.97
C PRO A 50 28.53 -18.16 12.87
N GLY A 51 29.25 -17.30 13.59
CA GLY A 51 30.71 -17.41 13.76
C GLY A 51 31.57 -16.67 12.74
N ASP A 52 30.97 -15.99 11.76
CA ASP A 52 31.71 -15.18 10.79
C ASP A 52 31.85 -13.71 11.27
N TYR A 53 33.01 -13.40 11.86
CA TYR A 53 33.31 -12.05 12.34
C TYR A 53 33.29 -10.99 11.23
N ARG A 54 33.57 -11.36 9.97
CA ARG A 54 33.61 -10.41 8.85
C ARG A 54 32.21 -9.97 8.48
N ILE A 55 31.27 -10.91 8.46
CA ILE A 55 29.85 -10.60 8.25
C ILE A 55 29.34 -9.73 9.38
N GLU A 56 29.69 -10.02 10.63
CA GLU A 56 29.30 -9.17 11.76
C GLU A 56 29.84 -7.75 11.64
N LEU A 57 31.13 -7.58 11.32
CA LEU A 57 31.74 -6.27 11.17
C LEU A 57 31.12 -5.49 10.01
N LEU A 58 30.86 -6.16 8.88
CA LEU A 58 30.19 -5.60 7.72
C LEU A 58 28.78 -5.10 8.07
N LEU A 59 27.98 -5.92 8.75
CA LEU A 59 26.64 -5.53 9.20
C LEU A 59 26.69 -4.37 10.21
N ARG A 60 27.68 -4.34 11.12
CA ARG A 60 27.87 -3.20 12.03
C ARG A 60 28.21 -1.91 11.28
N GLY A 61 29.07 -1.98 10.26
CA GLY A 61 29.39 -0.86 9.37
C GLY A 61 28.15 -0.35 8.64
N LEU A 62 27.43 -1.25 7.97
CA LEU A 62 26.19 -0.92 7.26
C LEU A 62 25.11 -0.35 8.18
N LYS A 63 25.00 -0.83 9.42
CA LYS A 63 24.05 -0.29 10.40
C LYS A 63 24.33 1.18 10.72
N ARG A 64 25.61 1.56 10.79
CA ARG A 64 26.05 2.94 11.05
C ARG A 64 25.85 3.82 9.82
N GLU A 65 26.18 3.30 8.65
CA GLU A 65 26.11 4.02 7.38
C GLU A 65 24.67 4.26 6.92
N LEU A 66 23.82 3.22 6.94
CA LEU A 66 22.44 3.28 6.44
C LEU A 66 21.45 3.78 7.50
N GLY A 67 21.83 3.75 8.77
CA GLY A 67 20.95 4.04 9.91
C GLY A 67 19.83 3.00 10.10
N VAL A 68 19.20 3.06 11.28
CA VAL A 68 18.05 2.20 11.65
C VAL A 68 16.79 3.02 11.92
N ALA A 69 16.91 4.35 11.95
CA ALA A 69 15.80 5.23 12.26
C ALA A 69 14.71 5.09 11.19
N GLN A 70 13.56 4.59 11.59
CA GLN A 70 12.33 4.80 10.85
C GLN A 70 11.88 6.21 11.20
N THR A 71 11.95 7.15 10.25
CA THR A 71 11.27 8.43 10.42
C THR A 71 9.77 8.13 10.43
N PRO A 72 9.05 8.45 11.51
CA PRO A 72 7.61 8.28 11.52
C PRO A 72 7.03 9.19 10.42
N VAL A 73 6.30 8.60 9.48
CA VAL A 73 5.54 9.39 8.51
C VAL A 73 4.39 10.02 9.28
N ALA A 74 4.30 11.35 9.27
CA ALA A 74 3.22 12.07 9.91
C ALA A 74 1.87 11.54 9.39
N ALA A 75 0.94 11.26 10.30
CA ALA A 75 -0.39 10.80 9.93
C ALA A 75 -1.15 11.92 9.20
N ILE A 76 -1.94 11.55 8.20
CA ILE A 76 -2.88 12.48 7.57
C ILE A 76 -3.93 12.85 8.62
N THR A 77 -4.14 14.14 8.85
CA THR A 77 -5.14 14.65 9.80
C THR A 77 -6.43 15.08 9.10
N PRO A 78 -7.57 15.14 9.79
CA PRO A 78 -8.81 15.71 9.25
C PRO A 78 -8.63 17.14 8.72
N GLN A 79 -7.79 17.95 9.35
CA GLN A 79 -7.49 19.32 8.91
C GLN A 79 -6.79 19.33 7.56
N MET A 80 -5.84 18.43 7.33
CA MET A 80 -5.18 18.27 6.02
C MET A 80 -6.19 17.86 4.94
N LEU A 81 -7.14 16.97 5.26
CA LEU A 81 -8.20 16.59 4.32
C LEU A 81 -9.12 17.76 3.98
N LEU A 82 -9.48 18.59 4.97
CA LEU A 82 -10.27 19.80 4.73
C LEU A 82 -9.51 20.78 3.84
N ALA A 83 -8.22 20.99 4.08
CA ALA A 83 -7.37 21.84 3.24
C ALA A 83 -7.36 21.34 1.78
N ILE A 84 -7.15 20.04 1.57
CA ILE A 84 -7.22 19.41 0.24
C ILE A 84 -8.59 19.68 -0.39
N LYS A 85 -9.69 19.45 0.36
CA LYS A 85 -11.06 19.64 -0.13
C LYS A 85 -11.30 21.05 -0.65
N HIS A 86 -10.75 22.08 -0.01
CA HIS A 86 -10.93 23.47 -0.44
C HIS A 86 -10.28 23.76 -1.79
N CYS A 87 -9.28 22.98 -2.20
CA CYS A 87 -8.60 23.13 -3.48
C CYS A 87 -9.21 22.28 -4.61
N LEU A 88 -10.23 21.46 -4.34
CA LEU A 88 -10.83 20.56 -5.32
C LEU A 88 -12.05 21.16 -6.01
N ASN A 89 -12.15 20.97 -7.32
CA ASN A 89 -13.34 21.34 -8.08
C ASN A 89 -14.28 20.13 -8.21
N PHE A 90 -15.34 20.11 -7.40
CA PHE A 90 -16.29 19.00 -7.37
C PHE A 90 -17.25 18.92 -8.58
N ASN A 91 -17.08 19.77 -9.59
CA ASN A 91 -17.72 19.59 -10.90
C ASN A 91 -16.87 18.69 -11.82
N LEU A 92 -15.59 18.49 -11.50
CA LEU A 92 -14.72 17.57 -12.21
C LEU A 92 -14.83 16.16 -11.63
N LEU A 93 -15.06 15.17 -12.49
CA LEU A 93 -15.17 13.77 -12.08
C LEU A 93 -13.87 13.28 -11.41
N LEU A 94 -12.71 13.68 -11.94
CA LEU A 94 -11.41 13.29 -11.39
C LEU A 94 -11.20 13.80 -9.95
N ASP A 95 -11.58 15.03 -9.67
CA ASP A 95 -11.44 15.64 -8.34
C ASP A 95 -12.39 15.00 -7.33
N THR A 96 -13.62 14.71 -7.78
CA THR A 96 -14.60 14.00 -6.97
C THR A 96 -14.16 12.56 -6.68
N ALA A 97 -13.64 11.85 -7.68
CA ALA A 97 -13.09 10.51 -7.54
C ALA A 97 -11.88 10.48 -6.60
N PHE A 98 -10.96 11.44 -6.76
CA PHE A 98 -9.82 11.62 -5.87
C PHE A 98 -10.26 11.88 -4.43
N TRP A 99 -11.22 12.78 -4.22
CA TRP A 99 -11.77 13.06 -2.89
C TRP A 99 -12.40 11.82 -2.24
N CYS A 100 -13.18 11.05 -3.00
CA CYS A 100 -13.75 9.79 -2.54
C CYS A 100 -12.64 8.81 -2.11
N ALA A 101 -11.60 8.67 -2.93
CA ALA A 101 -10.47 7.80 -2.63
C ALA A 101 -9.75 8.23 -1.35
N CYS A 102 -9.54 9.53 -1.14
CA CYS A 102 -8.94 10.08 0.08
C CYS A 102 -9.78 9.73 1.32
N LEU A 103 -11.11 9.94 1.27
CA LEU A 103 -11.97 9.65 2.41
C LEU A 103 -12.05 8.15 2.71
N ILE A 104 -12.22 7.30 1.69
CA ILE A 104 -12.24 5.84 1.87
C ILE A 104 -10.90 5.38 2.47
N ALA A 105 -9.78 5.85 1.91
CA ALA A 105 -8.45 5.52 2.44
C ALA A 105 -8.28 5.99 3.89
N PHE A 106 -8.78 7.17 4.23
CA PHE A 106 -8.71 7.71 5.58
C PHE A 106 -9.56 6.93 6.57
N TYR A 107 -10.86 6.75 6.35
CA TYR A 107 -11.74 6.07 7.32
C TYR A 107 -11.39 4.60 7.52
N VAL A 108 -10.97 3.94 6.45
CA VAL A 108 -10.67 2.50 6.46
C VAL A 108 -9.18 2.24 6.76
N MET A 109 -8.37 3.29 6.85
CA MET A 109 -6.90 3.21 6.97
C MET A 109 -6.26 2.37 5.85
N LEU A 110 -6.79 2.49 4.63
CA LEU A 110 -6.26 1.81 3.46
C LEU A 110 -5.06 2.53 2.88
N ARG A 111 -4.14 1.73 2.33
CA ARG A 111 -3.08 2.26 1.48
C ARG A 111 -3.69 2.71 0.16
N PRO A 112 -3.14 3.73 -0.51
CA PRO A 112 -3.66 4.17 -1.80
C PRO A 112 -3.76 3.04 -2.83
N ALA A 113 -2.83 2.08 -2.82
CA ALA A 113 -2.83 0.91 -3.72
C ALA A 113 -3.97 -0.11 -3.48
N ASN A 114 -4.72 0.03 -2.38
CA ASN A 114 -5.89 -0.78 -2.08
C ASN A 114 -7.20 -0.10 -2.52
N VAL A 115 -7.17 1.23 -2.68
CA VAL A 115 -8.30 2.04 -3.15
C VAL A 115 -8.19 2.36 -4.64
N THR A 116 -6.98 2.31 -5.19
CA THR A 116 -6.67 2.60 -6.59
C THR A 116 -6.18 1.36 -7.33
N VAL A 117 -6.29 1.39 -8.65
CA VAL A 117 -5.82 0.34 -9.55
C VAL A 117 -4.35 0.55 -9.89
N LYS A 118 -3.58 -0.54 -9.94
CA LYS A 118 -2.19 -0.51 -10.41
C LYS A 118 -2.13 -0.98 -11.86
N GLY A 119 -2.27 -0.04 -12.79
CA GLY A 119 -2.27 -0.33 -14.23
C GLY A 119 -3.68 -0.61 -14.75
N ILE A 120 -3.92 -1.81 -15.26
CA ILE A 120 -5.23 -2.23 -15.78
C ILE A 120 -6.08 -2.77 -14.62
N PHE A 121 -7.36 -2.44 -14.63
CA PHE A 121 -8.33 -2.92 -13.64
C PHE A 121 -8.42 -4.44 -13.68
N ASN A 122 -8.32 -5.07 -12.51
CA ASN A 122 -8.53 -6.50 -12.34
C ASN A 122 -9.66 -6.75 -11.34
N PRO A 123 -10.80 -7.32 -11.77
CA PRO A 123 -11.95 -7.55 -10.89
C PRO A 123 -11.63 -8.50 -9.72
N ASP A 124 -10.70 -9.44 -9.87
CA ASP A 124 -10.40 -10.41 -8.81
C ASP A 124 -9.82 -9.73 -7.55
N PHE A 125 -9.14 -8.60 -7.70
CA PHE A 125 -8.39 -7.96 -6.61
C PHE A 125 -8.74 -6.50 -6.36
N ASP A 126 -9.16 -5.76 -7.39
CA ASP A 126 -9.48 -4.33 -7.26
C ASP A 126 -10.92 -4.14 -6.78
N LEU A 127 -11.19 -2.99 -6.16
CA LEU A 127 -12.50 -2.66 -5.60
C LEU A 127 -13.53 -2.44 -6.72
N GLN A 128 -14.67 -3.09 -6.56
CA GLN A 128 -15.81 -3.04 -7.47
C GLN A 128 -17.01 -2.33 -6.83
N GLN A 129 -18.01 -1.98 -7.64
CA GLN A 129 -19.26 -1.43 -7.13
C GLN A 129 -20.02 -2.42 -6.22
N ILE A 130 -19.99 -3.72 -6.56
CA ILE A 130 -20.64 -4.78 -5.78
C ILE A 130 -20.05 -4.96 -4.38
N ASP A 131 -18.81 -4.50 -4.15
CA ASP A 131 -18.15 -4.56 -2.85
C ASP A 131 -18.66 -3.52 -1.86
N LEU A 132 -19.48 -2.57 -2.32
CA LEU A 132 -20.03 -1.51 -1.50
C LEU A 132 -21.50 -1.81 -1.17
N LEU A 133 -21.74 -2.39 -0.01
CA LEU A 133 -23.07 -2.77 0.46
C LEU A 133 -23.73 -1.61 1.22
N PRO A 134 -24.92 -1.14 0.81
CA PRO A 134 -25.63 -0.08 1.51
C PRO A 134 -26.15 -0.54 2.88
N CYS A 135 -26.02 0.30 3.90
CA CYS A 135 -26.50 0.06 5.25
C CYS A 135 -27.21 1.32 5.80
N SER A 136 -28.04 1.17 6.84
CA SER A 136 -28.76 2.31 7.46
C SER A 136 -27.81 3.38 8.02
N TRP A 137 -26.64 2.97 8.49
CA TRP A 137 -25.60 3.81 9.07
C TRP A 137 -24.51 4.25 8.07
N GLY A 138 -24.58 3.86 6.79
CA GLY A 138 -23.57 4.19 5.79
C GLY A 138 -23.37 3.10 4.73
N PHE A 139 -22.13 2.65 4.55
CA PHE A 139 -21.80 1.53 3.66
C PHE A 139 -20.86 0.54 4.35
N LEU A 140 -21.05 -0.74 4.08
CA LEU A 140 -20.07 -1.78 4.35
C LEU A 140 -19.23 -2.00 3.09
N LEU A 141 -17.91 -1.95 3.22
CA LEU A 141 -16.97 -2.15 2.12
C LEU A 141 -16.27 -3.50 2.28
N CYS A 142 -16.32 -4.34 1.25
CA CYS A 142 -15.70 -5.66 1.25
C CYS A 142 -14.37 -5.64 0.49
N LEU A 143 -13.26 -5.86 1.19
CA LEU A 143 -11.90 -5.81 0.63
C LEU A 143 -11.36 -7.22 0.38
N ARG A 144 -11.02 -7.51 -0.88
CA ARG A 144 -10.29 -8.74 -1.27
C ARG A 144 -8.77 -8.60 -1.14
N LYS A 145 -8.26 -7.38 -1.28
CA LYS A 145 -6.82 -7.07 -1.28
C LYS A 145 -6.43 -6.45 0.05
N THR A 146 -5.78 -7.22 0.93
CA THR A 146 -5.12 -6.70 2.14
C THR A 146 -3.78 -7.41 2.35
N LYS A 147 -2.77 -6.70 2.86
CA LYS A 147 -1.47 -7.33 3.19
C LYS A 147 -1.53 -8.14 4.49
N THR A 148 -2.61 -8.03 5.24
CA THR A 148 -2.79 -8.60 6.59
C THR A 148 -3.85 -9.70 6.59
N ILE A 149 -3.97 -10.48 5.50
CA ILE A 149 -4.69 -11.76 5.52
C ILE A 149 -3.72 -12.80 6.11
N GLN A 150 -3.39 -12.65 7.40
CA GLN A 150 -2.46 -13.53 8.09
C GLN A 150 -3.10 -14.89 8.46
N PHE A 151 -4.43 -15.01 8.35
CA PHE A 151 -5.19 -16.19 8.79
C PHE A 151 -6.25 -16.70 7.80
N ARG A 152 -6.02 -16.62 6.48
CA ARG A 152 -6.89 -17.24 5.44
C ARG A 152 -8.37 -16.79 5.42
N GLU A 153 -8.75 -15.71 6.11
CA GLU A 153 -10.06 -15.07 5.91
C GLU A 153 -10.13 -14.48 4.50
N ARG A 154 -11.15 -14.86 3.73
CA ARG A 154 -11.19 -14.59 2.28
C ARG A 154 -11.45 -13.11 1.95
N GLN A 155 -12.03 -12.33 2.87
CA GLN A 155 -12.46 -10.95 2.66
C GLN A 155 -12.41 -10.17 3.98
N LEU A 156 -11.99 -8.90 3.95
CA LEU A 156 -12.03 -7.98 5.09
C LEU A 156 -13.21 -7.02 4.91
N GLU A 157 -14.13 -7.01 5.86
CA GLU A 157 -15.27 -6.09 5.87
C GLU A 157 -14.97 -4.87 6.75
N VAL A 158 -15.24 -3.67 6.22
CA VAL A 158 -14.94 -2.41 6.90
C VAL A 158 -16.07 -1.41 6.74
N ILE A 159 -16.25 -0.59 7.77
CA ILE A 159 -17.37 0.34 7.88
C ILE A 159 -16.98 1.70 7.27
N LEU A 160 -17.82 2.22 6.39
CA LEU A 160 -17.81 3.59 5.91
C LEU A 160 -19.00 4.35 6.53
N PRO A 161 -18.79 5.11 7.62
CA PRO A 161 -19.88 5.71 8.37
C PRO A 161 -20.49 6.91 7.63
N ARG A 162 -21.82 7.06 7.74
CA ARG A 162 -22.50 8.31 7.40
C ARG A 162 -22.31 9.30 8.54
N ILE A 163 -21.77 10.47 8.22
CA ILE A 163 -21.58 11.58 9.16
C ILE A 163 -22.11 12.89 8.56
N ASN A 164 -22.44 13.84 9.43
CA ASN A 164 -23.06 15.11 9.05
C ASN A 164 -22.03 16.23 8.92
N ASN A 165 -20.95 16.01 8.17
CA ASN A 165 -19.92 17.03 7.93
C ASN A 165 -19.27 16.89 6.54
N ALA A 166 -18.36 17.80 6.22
CA ALA A 166 -17.68 17.86 4.93
C ALA A 166 -16.76 16.65 4.63
N LEU A 167 -16.43 15.84 5.63
CA LEU A 167 -15.59 14.65 5.54
C LEU A 167 -16.40 13.36 5.41
N CYS A 168 -17.69 13.45 5.08
CA CYS A 168 -18.54 12.27 4.99
C CYS A 168 -18.22 11.40 3.77
N PRO A 169 -17.74 10.15 3.98
CA PRO A 169 -17.41 9.25 2.87
C PRO A 169 -18.65 8.86 2.07
N VAL A 170 -19.80 8.75 2.74
CA VAL A 170 -21.08 8.41 2.12
C VAL A 170 -21.56 9.51 1.17
N MET A 171 -21.49 10.78 1.58
CA MET A 171 -21.86 11.90 0.70
C MET A 171 -20.90 12.03 -0.49
N ALA A 172 -19.61 11.78 -0.28
CA ALA A 172 -18.63 11.79 -1.36
C ALA A 172 -18.95 10.69 -2.40
N LEU A 173 -19.18 9.46 -1.94
CA LEU A 173 -19.58 8.33 -2.79
C LEU A 173 -20.88 8.60 -3.56
N GLN A 174 -21.89 9.15 -2.89
CA GLN A 174 -23.15 9.54 -3.54
C GLN A 174 -22.93 10.58 -4.63
N LYS A 175 -22.07 11.59 -4.38
CA LYS A 175 -21.73 12.60 -5.38
C LYS A 175 -20.99 12.01 -6.58
N LEU A 176 -20.06 11.08 -6.34
CA LEU A 176 -19.37 10.37 -7.42
C LEU A 176 -20.35 9.58 -8.29
N LYS A 177 -21.26 8.84 -7.66
CA LYS A 177 -22.32 8.08 -8.36
C LYS A 177 -23.30 8.97 -9.11
N LEU A 178 -23.55 10.20 -8.64
CA LEU A 178 -24.39 11.16 -9.35
C LEU A 178 -23.72 11.70 -10.61
N LEU A 179 -22.40 11.96 -10.57
CA LEU A 179 -21.64 12.46 -11.71
C LEU A 179 -21.34 11.36 -12.74
N ASN A 180 -21.22 10.11 -12.28
CA ASN A 180 -20.97 8.96 -13.13
C ASN A 180 -21.70 7.73 -12.56
N PRO A 181 -22.98 7.52 -12.91
CA PRO A 181 -23.72 6.36 -12.46
C PRO A 181 -23.05 5.09 -12.97
N ALA A 182 -22.78 4.14 -12.07
CA ALA A 182 -22.22 2.86 -12.46
C ALA A 182 -23.26 2.05 -13.24
N GLU A 183 -22.93 1.69 -14.47
CA GLU A 183 -23.80 0.84 -15.31
C GLU A 183 -23.68 -0.65 -14.94
N ASP A 184 -22.50 -1.07 -14.45
CA ASP A 184 -22.17 -2.47 -14.14
C ASP A 184 -21.72 -2.65 -12.68
N PRO A 185 -22.32 -3.56 -11.89
CA PRO A 185 -21.86 -3.92 -10.54
C PRO A 185 -20.40 -4.38 -10.47
N PHE A 186 -19.87 -4.98 -11.55
CA PHE A 186 -18.49 -5.48 -11.62
C PHE A 186 -17.48 -4.42 -12.08
N SER A 187 -17.97 -3.21 -12.39
CA SER A 187 -17.11 -2.08 -12.72
C SER A 187 -16.32 -1.57 -11.51
N PRO A 188 -15.22 -0.82 -11.71
CA PRO A 188 -14.42 -0.28 -10.62
C PRO A 188 -15.27 0.59 -9.68
N LEU A 189 -14.98 0.53 -8.37
CA LEU A 189 -15.69 1.35 -7.38
C LEU A 189 -15.47 2.86 -7.60
N ILE A 190 -14.22 3.23 -7.93
CA ILE A 190 -13.82 4.62 -8.15
C ILE A 190 -13.44 4.80 -9.62
N VAL A 191 -14.33 5.46 -10.33
CA VAL A 191 -14.23 5.67 -11.78
C VAL A 191 -13.87 7.14 -12.07
N VAL A 192 -13.00 7.34 -13.06
CA VAL A 192 -12.61 8.63 -13.60
C VAL A 192 -13.14 8.79 -15.03
N ALA A 193 -12.78 9.88 -15.72
CA ALA A 193 -13.25 10.15 -17.09
C ALA A 193 -13.11 8.92 -18.01
N GLN A 194 -14.11 8.74 -18.89
CA GLN A 194 -14.17 7.63 -19.86
C GLN A 194 -14.36 6.23 -19.25
N GLY A 195 -14.94 6.13 -18.04
CA GLY A 195 -15.24 4.83 -17.43
C GLY A 195 -14.02 4.08 -16.87
N ARG A 196 -12.84 4.70 -16.87
CA ARG A 196 -11.60 4.08 -16.40
C ARG A 196 -11.50 4.13 -14.88
N ALA A 197 -10.83 3.14 -14.28
CA ALA A 197 -10.57 3.16 -12.85
C ALA A 197 -9.56 4.25 -12.46
N LEU A 198 -9.69 4.80 -11.24
CA LEU A 198 -8.67 5.67 -10.67
C LEU A 198 -7.36 4.90 -10.46
N THR A 199 -6.30 5.29 -11.15
CA THR A 199 -5.00 4.64 -11.04
C THR A 199 -4.13 5.21 -9.92
N TYR A 200 -3.24 4.38 -9.38
CA TYR A 200 -2.30 4.78 -8.34
C TYR A 200 -1.40 5.95 -8.78
N SER A 201 -0.95 5.96 -10.04
CA SER A 201 -0.10 7.04 -10.57
C SER A 201 -0.83 8.38 -10.56
N VAL A 202 -2.08 8.42 -11.04
CA VAL A 202 -2.89 9.64 -11.07
C VAL A 202 -3.18 10.13 -9.65
N PHE A 203 -3.58 9.22 -8.75
CA PHE A 203 -3.82 9.55 -7.35
C PHE A 203 -2.56 10.11 -6.68
N SER A 204 -1.41 9.43 -6.83
CA SER A 204 -0.15 9.84 -6.21
C SER A 204 0.34 11.18 -6.75
N SER A 205 0.26 11.42 -8.06
CA SER A 205 0.65 12.70 -8.65
C SER A 205 -0.21 13.85 -8.13
N LYS A 206 -1.53 13.63 -8.00
CA LYS A 206 -2.45 14.65 -7.47
C LYS A 206 -2.24 14.87 -5.97
N LEU A 207 -1.96 13.83 -5.20
CA LEU A 207 -1.62 13.96 -3.78
C LEU A 207 -0.34 14.76 -3.56
N GLN A 208 0.71 14.48 -4.35
CA GLN A 208 1.98 15.21 -4.28
C GLN A 208 1.83 16.71 -4.58
N TYR A 209 0.88 17.09 -5.42
CA TYR A 209 0.61 18.51 -5.70
C TYR A 209 0.22 19.30 -4.42
N PHE A 210 -0.43 18.65 -3.45
CA PHE A 210 -0.89 19.31 -2.21
C PHE A 210 0.14 19.29 -1.07
N PHE A 211 1.17 18.44 -1.16
CA PHE A 211 2.19 18.26 -0.11
C PHE A 211 3.60 18.69 -0.57
N ARG A 212 3.68 19.46 -1.65
CA ARG A 212 4.92 20.13 -2.08
C ARG A 212 5.04 21.51 -1.47
#